data_AF-A0A3D1CA57-F1
#
_entry.id   AF-A0A3D1CA57-F1
#
_cell.length_a   1.000
_cell.length_b   1.000
_cell.length_c   1.000
_cell.angle_alpha   90.00
_cell.angle_beta   90.00
_cell.angle_gamma   90.00
#
_symmetry.space_group_name_H-M   'P 1'
#
loop_
_entity.id
_entity.type
_entity.pdbx_description
1 polymer ?
#
loop_
_entity_poly.entity_id
_entity_poly.type
_entity_poly.pdbx_seq_one_letter_code
_entity_poly.pdbx_strand_id
1 'polypeptide(L)'
;MKLGTFMSISAVVGLLFGLAFILMPVQTMSMYGVALDVSGQYLARYLGSAFLGIAAILWFARNVMPKDEAMKAIIMGGFIMSATGFIASVFDALYGVGNSLVWSTVVIYFLLAAGFGYFQFGKSAST
;
A
#
# COMPACT_ATOMS: atom_id res chain seq x y z
N MET A 1 9.75 -10.29 -12.55
CA MET A 1 10.41 -9.27 -11.71
C MET A 1 11.01 -9.95 -10.47
N LYS A 2 12.15 -9.50 -9.95
CA LYS A 2 12.73 -10.04 -8.71
C LYS A 2 11.98 -9.49 -7.48
N LEU A 3 11.93 -10.26 -6.38
CA LEU A 3 11.28 -9.84 -5.14
C LEU A 3 11.81 -8.50 -4.61
N GLY A 4 13.13 -8.33 -4.54
CA GLY A 4 13.72 -7.06 -4.07
C GLY A 4 13.34 -5.85 -4.91
N THR A 5 13.18 -6.00 -6.23
CA THR A 5 12.68 -4.94 -7.12
C THR A 5 11.24 -4.59 -6.77
N PHE A 6 10.38 -5.58 -6.58
CA PHE A 6 8.99 -5.37 -6.18
C PHE A 6 8.89 -4.66 -4.82
N MET A 7 9.64 -5.12 -3.82
CA MET A 7 9.68 -4.50 -2.49
C MET A 7 10.16 -3.06 -2.56
N SER A 8 11.14 -2.76 -3.41
CA SER A 8 11.62 -1.38 -3.63
C SER A 8 10.53 -0.47 -4.20
N ILE A 9 9.81 -0.94 -5.22
CA ILE A 9 8.71 -0.19 -5.84
C ILE A 9 7.60 0.04 -4.81
N SER A 10 7.16 -1.02 -4.13
CA SER A 10 6.12 -0.94 -3.10
C SER A 10 6.52 -0.02 -1.93
N ALA A 11 7.79 -0.03 -1.53
CA ALA A 11 8.33 0.89 -0.53
C ALA A 11 8.26 2.35 -0.98
N VAL A 12 8.64 2.65 -2.24
CA VAL A 12 8.56 4.01 -2.78
C VAL A 12 7.10 4.48 -2.85
N VAL A 13 6.17 3.62 -3.28
CA VAL A 13 4.74 3.94 -3.29
C VAL A 13 4.26 4.27 -1.87
N GLY A 14 4.55 3.40 -0.90
CA GLY A 14 4.19 3.63 0.50
C GLY A 14 4.83 4.90 1.09
N LEU A 15 6.07 5.22 0.71
CA LEU A 15 6.76 6.43 1.12
C LEU A 15 6.04 7.69 0.60
N LEU A 16 5.69 7.72 -0.68
CA LEU A 16 5.03 8.86 -1.30
C LEU A 16 3.65 9.12 -0.70
N PHE A 17 2.81 8.08 -0.59
CA PHE A 17 1.50 8.21 0.06
C PHE A 17 1.62 8.51 1.55
N GLY A 18 2.58 7.90 2.24
CA GLY A 18 2.83 8.14 3.66
C GLY A 18 3.19 9.60 3.94
N LEU A 19 4.13 10.17 3.18
CA LEU A 19 4.50 11.58 3.30
C LEU A 19 3.33 12.51 2.92
N ALA A 20 2.63 12.22 1.82
CA ALA A 20 1.49 13.02 1.37
C ALA A 20 0.40 13.11 2.45
N PHE A 21 0.04 11.96 3.05
CA PHE A 21 -0.98 11.93 4.10
C PHE A 21 -0.54 12.54 5.43
N ILE A 22 0.74 12.44 5.81
CA ILE A 22 1.22 13.08 7.05
C ILE A 22 1.28 14.60 6.90
N LEU A 23 1.94 15.07 5.83
CA LEU A 23 2.30 16.47 5.67
C LEU A 23 1.15 17.30 5.09
N MET A 24 0.38 16.72 4.17
CA MET A 24 -0.60 17.43 3.36
C MET A 24 -1.88 16.59 3.13
N PRO A 25 -2.57 16.12 4.19
CA PRO A 25 -3.74 15.26 4.05
C PRO A 25 -4.91 15.95 3.33
N VAL A 26 -5.13 17.24 3.61
CA VAL A 26 -6.22 18.01 2.99
C VAL A 26 -5.98 18.17 1.49
N GLN A 27 -4.76 18.55 1.09
CA GLN A 27 -4.40 18.72 -0.31
C GLN A 27 -4.45 17.39 -1.04
N THR A 28 -3.92 16.32 -0.43
CA THR A 28 -3.95 14.97 -1.00
C THR A 28 -5.38 14.54 -1.28
N MET A 29 -6.29 14.63 -0.29
CA MET A 29 -7.68 14.21 -0.47
C MET A 29 -8.50 15.15 -1.35
N SER A 30 -8.13 16.43 -1.42
CA SER A 30 -8.78 17.38 -2.34
C SER A 30 -8.61 17.01 -3.81
N MET A 31 -7.50 16.34 -4.19
CA MET A 31 -7.30 15.81 -5.55
C MET A 31 -8.35 14.74 -5.90
N TYR A 32 -8.77 13.97 -4.90
CA TYR A 32 -9.84 12.98 -5.00
C TYR A 32 -11.24 13.61 -4.88
N GLY A 33 -11.35 14.94 -4.77
CA GLY A 33 -12.63 15.63 -4.59
C GLY A 33 -13.23 15.49 -3.19
N VAL A 34 -12.43 15.04 -2.22
CA VAL A 34 -12.88 14.78 -0.84
C VAL A 34 -12.44 15.92 0.07
N ALA A 35 -13.40 16.52 0.78
CA ALA A 35 -13.14 17.47 1.87
C ALA A 35 -13.01 16.72 3.20
N LEU A 36 -11.89 16.89 3.90
CA LEU A 36 -11.66 16.29 5.20
C LEU A 36 -12.09 17.23 6.34
N ASP A 37 -12.88 16.71 7.27
CA ASP A 37 -13.07 17.32 8.58
C ASP A 37 -11.82 17.11 9.46
N VAL A 38 -11.83 17.67 10.68
CA VAL A 38 -10.66 17.58 11.59
C VAL A 38 -10.34 16.12 11.91
N SER A 39 -11.35 15.29 12.16
CA SER A 39 -11.17 13.86 12.46
C SER A 39 -10.56 13.12 11.28
N GLY A 40 -11.08 13.33 10.06
CA GLY A 40 -10.57 12.74 8.83
C GLY A 40 -9.13 13.14 8.53
N GLN A 41 -8.75 14.37 8.87
CA GLN A 41 -7.35 14.82 8.75
C GLN A 41 -6.39 14.05 9.67
N TYR A 42 -6.78 13.74 10.91
CA TYR A 42 -5.94 12.94 11.80
C TYR A 42 -5.92 11.46 11.41
N LEU A 43 -7.06 10.91 10.97
CA LEU A 43 -7.12 9.54 10.44
C LEU A 43 -6.23 9.37 9.21
N ALA A 44 -6.23 10.34 8.29
CA ALA A 44 -5.32 10.36 7.15
C ALA A 44 -3.86 10.33 7.61
N ARG A 45 -3.47 11.14 8.61
CA ARG A 45 -2.11 11.13 9.15
C ARG A 45 -1.72 9.80 9.81
N TYR A 46 -2.65 9.15 10.52
CA TYR A 46 -2.40 7.81 11.07
C TYR A 46 -2.21 6.77 9.96
N LEU A 47 -3.00 6.83 8.89
CA LEU A 47 -2.79 5.99 7.72
C LEU A 47 -1.45 6.28 7.05
N GLY A 48 -1.07 7.56 6.94
CA GLY A 48 0.24 7.97 6.44
C GLY A 48 1.40 7.39 7.27
N SER A 49 1.27 7.40 8.60
CA SER A 49 2.24 6.78 9.52
C SER A 49 2.36 5.27 9.26
N ALA A 50 1.24 4.57 9.08
CA ALA A 50 1.25 3.14 8.76
C ALA A 50 1.97 2.86 7.43
N PHE A 51 1.73 3.66 6.39
CA PHE A 51 2.42 3.51 5.11
C PHE A 51 3.92 3.80 5.20
N LEU A 52 4.34 4.80 5.98
CA LEU A 52 5.77 5.04 6.21
C LEU A 52 6.43 3.87 6.93
N GLY A 53 5.79 3.31 7.95
CA GLY A 53 6.28 2.12 8.65
C GLY A 53 6.47 0.94 7.70
N ILE A 54 5.47 0.67 6.85
CA ILE A 54 5.52 -0.42 5.89
C ILE A 54 6.55 -0.14 4.78
N ALA A 55 6.65 1.09 4.30
CA ALA A 55 7.68 1.50 3.36
C ALA A 55 9.08 1.24 3.91
N ALA A 56 9.33 1.58 5.18
CA ALA A 56 10.60 1.29 5.84
C ALA A 56 10.87 -0.22 5.90
N ILE A 57 9.89 -1.03 6.35
CA ILE A 57 10.02 -2.50 6.41
C ILE A 57 10.38 -3.06 5.04
N LEU A 58 9.63 -2.70 4.00
CA LEU A 58 9.85 -3.18 2.64
C LEU A 58 11.19 -2.73 2.06
N TRP A 59 11.58 -1.48 2.33
CA TRP A 59 12.86 -0.96 1.89
C TRP A 59 14.00 -1.77 2.52
N PHE A 60 14.05 -1.88 3.84
CA PHE A 60 15.16 -2.57 4.52
C PHE A 60 15.19 -4.07 4.25
N ALA A 61 14.03 -4.71 4.07
CA ALA A 61 13.96 -6.13 3.78
C ALA A 61 14.30 -6.48 2.31
N ARG A 62 14.35 -5.52 1.38
CA ARG A 62 14.48 -5.79 -0.08
C ARG A 62 15.69 -6.64 -0.51
N ASN A 63 16.74 -6.68 0.31
CA ASN A 63 17.99 -7.42 0.03
C ASN A 63 18.12 -8.72 0.83
N VAL A 64 17.12 -9.08 1.65
CA VAL A 64 17.11 -10.31 2.44
C VAL A 64 16.77 -11.51 1.54
N MET A 65 17.30 -12.69 1.87
CA MET A 65 17.10 -13.90 1.08
C MET A 65 15.61 -14.31 1.02
N PRO A 66 15.08 -14.70 -0.17
CA PRO A 66 13.65 -15.03 -0.34
C PRO A 66 13.14 -16.23 0.47
N LYS A 67 14.03 -17.08 1.00
CA LYS A 67 13.68 -18.31 1.73
C LYS A 67 13.56 -18.10 3.25
N ASP A 68 13.84 -16.89 3.74
CA ASP A 68 13.74 -16.54 5.16
C ASP A 68 12.27 -16.53 5.64
N GLU A 69 11.99 -17.09 6.81
CA GLU A 69 10.64 -17.09 7.39
C GLU A 69 10.14 -15.68 7.72
N ALA A 70 11.03 -14.78 8.15
CA ALA A 70 10.70 -13.38 8.37
C ALA A 70 10.31 -12.69 7.07
N MET A 71 10.97 -13.04 5.95
CA MET A 71 10.60 -12.52 4.64
C MET A 71 9.20 -12.97 4.24
N LYS A 72 8.84 -14.25 4.45
CA LYS A 72 7.47 -14.74 4.19
C LYS A 72 6.43 -14.01 5.04
N ALA A 73 6.74 -13.73 6.31
CA ALA A 73 5.85 -12.97 7.18
C ALA A 73 5.64 -11.53 6.69
N ILE A 74 6.70 -10.86 6.23
CA ILE A 74 6.63 -9.50 5.65
C ILE A 74 5.78 -9.50 4.37
N ILE A 75 6.00 -10.45 3.47
CA ILE A 75 5.23 -10.56 2.22
C ILE A 75 3.76 -10.83 2.52
N MET A 76 3.47 -11.74 3.47
CA MET A 76 2.09 -12.02 3.90
C MET A 76 1.42 -10.79 4.52
N GLY A 77 2.12 -10.04 5.38
CA GLY A 77 1.62 -8.79 5.93
C GLY A 77 1.30 -7.75 4.85
N GLY A 78 2.20 -7.62 3.86
CA GLY A 78 1.98 -6.78 2.68
C GLY A 78 0.76 -7.22 1.85
N PHE A 79 0.57 -8.53 1.66
CA PHE A 79 -0.61 -9.09 0.99
C PHE A 79 -1.89 -8.74 1.74
N ILE A 80 -1.95 -8.97 3.05
CA ILE A 80 -3.15 -8.71 3.86
C ILE A 80 -3.49 -7.22 3.84
N MET A 81 -2.51 -6.33 4.07
CA MET A 81 -2.73 -4.89 4.03
C MET A 81 -3.27 -4.45 2.66
N SER A 82 -2.65 -4.92 1.57
CA SER A 82 -3.05 -4.50 0.23
C SER A 82 -4.40 -5.09 -0.19
N ALA A 83 -4.72 -6.31 0.23
CA ALA A 83 -6.02 -6.94 -0.03
C ALA A 83 -7.16 -6.23 0.73
N THR A 84 -6.97 -5.89 2.01
CA THR A 84 -7.99 -5.14 2.77
C THR A 84 -8.11 -3.70 2.25
N GLY A 85 -6.99 -3.07 1.89
CA GLY A 85 -6.97 -1.77 1.22
C GLY A 85 -7.69 -1.78 -0.13
N PHE A 86 -7.51 -2.85 -0.92
CA PHE A 86 -8.24 -3.05 -2.18
C PHE A 86 -9.75 -3.07 -1.94
N ILE A 87 -10.21 -3.88 -0.99
CA ILE A 87 -11.64 -3.95 -0.62
C ILE A 87 -12.15 -2.57 -0.22
N ALA A 88 -11.46 -1.87 0.69
CA ALA A 88 -11.84 -0.54 1.14
C ALA A 88 -11.92 0.46 -0.03
N SER A 89 -10.95 0.44 -0.94
CA SER A 89 -10.92 1.33 -2.10
C SER A 89 -12.04 1.05 -3.11
N VAL A 90 -12.47 -0.21 -3.25
CA VAL A 90 -13.63 -0.56 -4.09
C VAL A 90 -14.90 0.00 -3.48
N PHE A 91 -15.09 -0.13 -2.16
CA PHE A 91 -16.22 0.50 -1.47
C PHE A 91 -16.20 2.03 -1.63
N ASP A 92 -15.04 2.66 -1.50
CA ASP A 92 -14.90 4.10 -1.72
C ASP A 92 -15.22 4.50 -3.17
N ALA A 93 -14.76 3.73 -4.17
CA ALA A 93 -15.06 4.01 -5.58
C ALA A 93 -16.54 3.84 -5.95
N LEU A 94 -17.25 2.94 -5.28
CA LEU A 94 -18.66 2.63 -5.59
C LEU A 94 -19.66 3.46 -4.77
N TYR A 95 -19.32 3.78 -3.52
CA TYR A 95 -20.24 4.38 -2.56
C TYR A 95 -19.70 5.67 -1.91
N GLY A 96 -18.43 5.98 -2.11
CA GLY A 96 -17.80 7.18 -1.59
C GLY A 96 -18.23 8.45 -2.33
N VAL A 97 -17.74 9.59 -1.83
CA VAL A 97 -18.06 10.93 -2.34
C VAL A 97 -16.97 11.49 -3.25
N GLY A 98 -15.88 10.73 -3.46
CA GLY A 98 -14.76 11.14 -4.28
C GLY A 98 -15.06 11.17 -5.78
N ASN A 99 -14.16 11.79 -6.54
CA ASN A 99 -14.21 11.82 -7.99
C ASN A 99 -13.57 10.55 -8.61
N SER A 100 -13.52 10.46 -9.93
CA SER A 100 -13.01 9.29 -10.65
C SER A 100 -11.54 8.92 -10.35
N LEU A 101 -10.75 9.82 -9.75
CA LEU A 101 -9.37 9.53 -9.35
C LEU A 101 -9.30 8.42 -8.29
N VAL A 102 -10.36 8.18 -7.51
CA VAL A 102 -10.42 7.07 -6.54
C VAL A 102 -10.10 5.71 -7.18
N TRP A 103 -10.46 5.52 -8.45
CA TRP A 103 -10.13 4.30 -9.20
C TRP A 103 -8.63 4.06 -9.34
N SER A 104 -7.79 5.10 -9.30
CA SER A 104 -6.33 4.91 -9.30
C SER A 104 -5.88 4.20 -8.03
N THR A 105 -6.49 4.53 -6.87
CA THR A 105 -6.23 3.87 -5.59
C THR A 105 -6.65 2.40 -5.64
N VAL A 106 -7.79 2.09 -6.26
CA VAL A 106 -8.25 0.70 -6.51
C VAL A 106 -7.21 -0.08 -7.31
N VAL A 107 -6.73 0.48 -8.42
CA VAL A 107 -5.72 -0.16 -9.27
C VAL A 107 -4.41 -0.36 -8.51
N ILE A 108 -3.95 0.63 -7.74
CA ILE A 108 -2.71 0.53 -6.95
C ILE A 108 -2.81 -0.61 -5.93
N TYR A 109 -3.88 -0.66 -5.14
CA TYR A 109 -4.05 -1.74 -4.17
C TYR A 109 -4.20 -3.11 -4.83
N PHE A 110 -4.92 -3.20 -5.94
CA PHE A 110 -5.02 -4.43 -6.71
C PHE A 110 -3.63 -4.93 -7.17
N LEU A 111 -2.82 -4.06 -7.76
CA LEU A 111 -1.47 -4.40 -8.23
C LEU A 111 -0.55 -4.81 -7.08
N LEU A 112 -0.63 -4.13 -5.93
CA LEU A 112 0.12 -4.51 -4.73
C LEU A 112 -0.33 -5.88 -4.20
N ALA A 113 -1.64 -6.11 -4.06
CA ALA A 113 -2.18 -7.38 -3.58
C ALA A 113 -1.84 -8.53 -4.52
N ALA A 114 -1.98 -8.33 -5.83
CA ALA A 114 -1.56 -9.31 -6.83
C ALA A 114 -0.06 -9.59 -6.76
N GLY A 115 0.77 -8.55 -6.60
CA GLY A 115 2.23 -8.67 -6.48
C GLY A 115 2.66 -9.45 -5.23
N PHE A 116 2.18 -9.05 -4.05
CA PHE A 116 2.47 -9.77 -2.80
C PHE A 116 1.92 -11.20 -2.84
N GLY A 117 0.70 -11.39 -3.36
CA GLY A 117 0.09 -12.71 -3.52
C GLY A 117 0.90 -13.61 -4.46
N TYR A 118 1.42 -13.08 -5.57
CA TYR A 118 2.31 -13.82 -6.47
C TYR A 118 3.58 -14.29 -5.77
N PHE A 119 4.24 -13.43 -4.98
CA PHE A 119 5.44 -13.82 -4.25
C PHE A 119 5.18 -14.73 -3.04
N GLN A 120 3.98 -14.66 -2.45
CA GLN A 120 3.60 -15.48 -1.30
C GLN A 120 3.14 -16.89 -1.69
N PHE A 121 2.30 -16.98 -2.73
CA PHE A 121 1.59 -18.21 -3.10
C PHE A 121 2.01 -18.76 -4.46
N GLY A 122 2.73 -17.98 -5.27
CA GLY A 122 3.33 -18.48 -6.49
C GLY A 122 4.26 -19.64 -6.17
N LYS A 123 4.15 -20.73 -6.95
CA LYS A 123 5.03 -21.90 -6.79
C LYS A 123 6.46 -21.42 -6.70
N SER A 124 7.10 -21.68 -5.57
CA SER A 124 8.55 -21.70 -5.42
C SER A 124 9.11 -22.36 -6.68
N ALA A 125 9.75 -21.58 -7.57
CA ALA A 125 10.50 -22.14 -8.66
C ALA A 125 11.65 -22.89 -7.98
N SER A 126 11.42 -24.19 -7.78
CA SER A 126 12.44 -25.17 -7.48
C SER A 126 13.47 -25.10 -8.59
N THR A 127 14.61 -24.48 -8.32
CA THR A 127 15.91 -24.96 -8.80
C THR A 127 16.97 -24.51 -7.81
#